data_AF-A0A443RVT7-F1
#
_entry.id   AF-A0A443RVT7-F1
#
_cell.length_a   1.000
_cell.length_b   1.000
_cell.length_c   1.000
_cell.angle_alpha   90.00
_cell.angle_beta   90.00
_cell.angle_gamma   90.00
#
_symmetry.space_group_name_H-M   'P 1'
#
loop_
_entity.id
_entity.type
_entity.pdbx_description
1 polymer ?
#
loop_
_entity_poly.entity_id
_entity_poly.type
_entity_poly.pdbx_seq_one_letter_code
_entity_poly.pdbx_strand_id
1 'polypeptide(L)'
;VETIGDAYMVVSGLPTRNGNLHAREIARMSLALLNAVVSFKIRHRPTEQLKLRIGLHTGPCVAGVVGLKMPRYCLFGDTVNTASRMESNGLRKYHILCTIINSNFTKQTHIDFSLV
;
A
#
# COMPACT_ATOMS: atom_id res chain seq x y z
N VAL A 1 -5.44 4.56 -4.00
CA VAL A 1 -4.97 4.46 -2.60
C VAL A 1 -6.16 3.97 -1.81
N GLU A 2 -6.05 2.78 -1.26
CA GLU A 2 -7.07 2.25 -0.34
C GLU A 2 -6.58 2.40 1.09
N THR A 3 -7.49 2.75 1.99
CA THR A 3 -7.24 2.88 3.43
C THR A 3 -7.91 1.72 4.13
N ILE A 4 -7.14 0.95 4.90
CA ILE A 4 -7.66 -0.13 5.76
C ILE A 4 -7.35 0.24 7.19
N GLY A 5 -8.32 0.81 7.91
CA GLY A 5 -8.11 1.31 9.27
C GLY A 5 -7.06 2.44 9.31
N ASP A 6 -5.95 2.21 10.02
CA ASP A 6 -4.81 3.12 10.15
C ASP A 6 -3.68 2.84 9.14
N ALA A 7 -3.85 1.83 8.28
CA ALA A 7 -2.90 1.47 7.24
C ALA A 7 -3.21 2.16 5.91
N TYR A 8 -2.14 2.57 5.23
CA TYR A 8 -2.18 3.11 3.88
C TYR A 8 -1.61 2.08 2.91
N MET A 9 -2.22 1.95 1.73
CA MET A 9 -1.67 1.13 0.67
C MET A 9 -1.30 2.01 -0.53
N VAL A 10 0.00 2.03 -0.86
CA VAL A 10 0.57 2.81 -1.97
C VAL A 10 1.23 1.86 -2.94
N VAL A 11 1.05 2.09 -4.23
CA VAL A 11 1.54 1.23 -5.31
C VAL A 11 2.20 2.08 -6.38
N SER A 12 3.23 1.53 -7.01
CA SER A 12 3.90 2.13 -8.17
C SER A 12 3.78 1.20 -9.39
N GLY A 13 3.72 1.77 -10.60
CA GLY A 13 3.51 1.02 -11.85
C GLY A 13 2.04 0.78 -12.22
N LEU A 14 1.09 1.47 -11.59
CA LEU A 14 -0.33 1.44 -11.92
C LEU A 14 -0.95 2.84 -11.99
N PRO A 15 -1.92 3.09 -12.90
CA PRO A 15 -2.36 2.19 -13.99
C PRO A 15 -1.32 2.09 -15.12
N THR A 16 -0.42 3.07 -15.21
CA THR A 16 0.67 3.13 -16.19
C THR A 16 1.89 2.39 -15.68
N ARG A 17 2.40 1.43 -16.46
CA ARG A 17 3.62 0.71 -16.12
C ARG A 17 4.82 1.66 -16.10
N ASN A 18 5.69 1.52 -15.11
CA ASN A 18 6.94 2.28 -14.98
C ASN A 18 8.20 1.40 -15.19
N GLY A 19 8.04 0.29 -15.92
CA GLY A 19 9.09 -0.70 -16.10
C GLY A 19 9.56 -1.28 -14.76
N ASN A 20 10.89 -1.36 -14.59
CA ASN A 20 11.51 -1.90 -13.38
C ASN A 20 11.76 -0.84 -12.29
N LEU A 21 11.21 0.38 -12.44
CA LEU A 21 11.45 1.47 -11.50
C LEU A 21 10.53 1.44 -10.28
N HIS A 22 9.45 0.66 -10.30
CA HIS A 22 8.46 0.59 -9.23
C HIS A 22 9.06 0.34 -7.85
N ALA A 23 10.05 -0.56 -7.78
CA ALA A 23 10.62 -0.98 -6.52
C ALA A 23 11.47 0.14 -5.94
N ARG A 24 12.23 0.83 -6.79
CA ARG A 24 13.07 1.96 -6.42
C ARG A 24 12.24 3.13 -5.91
N GLU A 25 11.17 3.48 -6.62
CA GLU A 25 10.33 4.63 -6.26
C GLU A 25 9.65 4.43 -4.90
N ILE A 26 9.07 3.24 -4.69
CA ILE A 26 8.42 2.92 -3.41
C ILE A 26 9.44 2.81 -2.28
N ALA A 27 10.59 2.15 -2.50
CA ALA A 27 11.64 2.09 -1.47
C ALA A 27 12.12 3.50 -1.08
N ARG A 28 12.28 4.40 -2.06
CA ARG A 28 12.64 5.80 -1.82
C ARG A 28 11.56 6.55 -1.05
N MET A 29 10.29 6.38 -1.42
CA MET A 29 9.16 6.95 -0.71
C MET A 29 9.10 6.46 0.74
N SER A 30 9.26 5.15 0.96
CA SER A 30 9.27 4.54 2.29
C SER A 30 10.37 5.10 3.17
N LEU A 31 11.58 5.27 2.63
CA LEU A 31 12.68 5.90 3.35
C LEU A 31 12.39 7.37 3.68
N ALA A 32 11.83 8.12 2.72
CA ALA A 32 11.44 9.51 2.93
C ALA A 32 10.36 9.65 4.02
N LEU A 33 9.39 8.74 4.06
CA LEU A 33 8.35 8.71 5.10
C LEU A 33 8.95 8.40 6.48
N LEU A 34 9.85 7.42 6.57
CA LEU A 34 10.54 7.12 7.83
C LEU A 34 11.29 8.36 8.36
N ASN A 35 12.00 9.07 7.49
CA ASN A 35 12.72 10.30 7.86
C ASN A 35 11.76 11.42 8.26
N ALA A 36 10.67 11.61 7.53
CA ALA A 36 9.68 12.65 7.81
C ALA A 36 9.02 12.44 9.18
N VAL A 37 8.71 11.18 9.52
CA VAL A 37 8.01 10.85 10.76
C VAL A 37 8.83 11.06 12.01
N VAL A 38 10.17 10.98 11.93
CA VAL A 38 11.04 11.32 13.06
C VAL A 38 10.81 12.76 13.53
N SER A 39 10.60 13.69 12.59
CA SER A 39 10.37 15.11 12.87
C SER A 39 8.89 15.48 13.07
N PHE A 40 7.98 14.56 12.75
CA PHE A 40 6.55 14.81 12.79
C PHE A 40 6.02 14.75 14.22
N LYS A 41 5.40 15.84 14.69
CA LYS A 41 4.72 15.91 15.98
C LYS A 41 3.21 15.90 15.79
N ILE A 42 2.54 15.02 16.53
CA ILE A 42 1.09 14.92 16.53
C ILE A 42 0.52 16.12 17.30
N ARG A 43 -0.25 16.98 16.64
CA ARG A 43 -0.80 18.22 17.25
C ARG A 43 -1.58 17.97 18.56
N HIS A 44 -2.32 16.87 18.61
CA HIS A 44 -3.13 16.50 19.77
C HIS A 44 -2.39 15.61 20.79
N ARG A 45 -1.16 15.16 20.48
CA ARG A 45 -0.29 14.35 21.36
C ARG A 45 1.19 14.66 21.12
N PRO A 46 1.67 15.84 21.54
CA PRO A 46 3.02 16.30 21.21
C PRO A 46 4.16 15.50 21.88
N THR A 47 3.84 14.72 22.92
CA THR A 47 4.78 13.84 23.63
C THR A 47 4.89 12.46 23.01
N GLU A 48 3.96 12.06 22.15
CA GLU A 48 3.98 10.79 21.45
C GLU A 48 4.63 10.98 20.07
N GLN A 49 5.65 10.16 19.79
CA GLN A 49 6.21 10.08 18.45
C GLN A 49 5.32 9.18 17.61
N LEU A 50 4.93 9.65 16.42
CA LEU A 50 4.35 8.77 15.41
C LEU A 50 5.42 7.77 14.98
N LYS A 51 5.02 6.53 14.77
CA LYS A 51 5.98 5.49 14.45
C LYS A 51 5.37 4.62 13.35
N LEU A 52 6.21 4.21 12.40
CA LEU A 52 5.79 3.54 11.18
C LEU A 52 6.30 2.11 11.11
N ARG A 53 5.60 1.27 10.35
CA ARG A 53 6.05 -0.08 9.97
C ARG A 53 5.65 -0.36 8.55
N ILE A 54 6.67 -0.48 7.72
CA ILE A 54 6.52 -0.58 6.28
C ILE A 54 6.83 -2.01 5.86
N GLY A 55 5.88 -2.69 5.23
CA GLY A 55 6.10 -3.98 4.55
C GLY A 55 6.13 -3.78 3.04
N LEU A 56 7.24 -4.13 2.40
CA LEU A 56 7.45 -4.01 0.95
C LEU A 56 7.52 -5.41 0.33
N HIS A 57 6.80 -5.66 -0.75
CA HIS A 57 6.93 -6.90 -1.52
C HIS A 57 6.67 -6.62 -3.00
N THR A 58 7.36 -7.25 -3.94
CA THR A 58 7.16 -7.05 -5.39
C THR A 58 6.61 -8.31 -6.03
N GLY A 59 5.56 -8.20 -6.84
CA GLY A 59 5.00 -9.33 -7.57
C GLY A 59 3.73 -8.98 -8.36
N PRO A 60 3.18 -9.92 -9.15
CA PRO A 60 1.96 -9.75 -9.94
C PRO A 60 0.75 -9.40 -9.06
N CYS A 61 -0.09 -8.46 -9.52
CA CYS A 61 -1.45 -8.27 -8.97
C CYS A 61 -2.46 -7.99 -10.08
N VAL A 62 -3.73 -8.10 -9.68
CA VAL A 62 -4.88 -7.61 -10.43
C VAL A 62 -5.33 -6.27 -9.83
N ALA A 63 -5.70 -5.32 -10.68
CA ALA A 63 -6.27 -4.05 -10.26
C ALA A 63 -7.58 -3.81 -11.00
N GLY A 64 -8.60 -3.34 -10.31
CA GLY A 64 -9.93 -3.16 -10.87
C GLY A 64 -10.75 -2.12 -10.15
N VAL A 65 -11.87 -1.73 -10.74
CA VAL A 65 -12.85 -0.84 -10.10
C VAL A 65 -14.01 -1.70 -9.60
N VAL A 66 -14.29 -1.61 -8.31
CA VAL A 66 -15.36 -2.35 -7.64
C VAL A 66 -16.49 -1.39 -7.29
N GLY A 67 -17.73 -1.78 -7.62
CA GLY A 67 -18.95 -1.05 -7.27
C GLY A 67 -19.46 -0.13 -8.39
N LEU A 68 -20.74 -0.27 -8.72
CA LEU A 68 -21.41 0.54 -9.75
C LEU A 68 -21.80 1.94 -9.26
N LYS A 69 -22.31 2.04 -8.02
CA LYS A 69 -22.78 3.31 -7.42
C LYS A 69 -21.67 4.09 -6.71
N MET A 70 -20.66 3.38 -6.21
CA MET A 70 -19.48 3.97 -5.55
C MET A 70 -18.22 3.23 -6.01
N PRO A 71 -17.68 3.59 -7.19
CA PRO A 71 -16.52 2.92 -7.76
C PRO A 71 -15.28 3.12 -6.87
N ARG A 72 -14.67 2.03 -6.43
CA ARG A 72 -13.42 2.01 -5.67
C ARG A 72 -12.35 1.27 -6.46
N TYR A 73 -11.14 1.83 -6.52
CA TYR A 73 -10.03 1.18 -7.18
C TYR A 73 -9.33 0.21 -6.23
N CYS A 74 -9.61 -1.07 -6.42
CA CYS A 74 -9.18 -2.16 -5.56
C CYS A 74 -8.03 -2.95 -6.18
N LEU A 75 -7.16 -3.47 -5.31
CA LEU A 75 -6.00 -4.28 -5.68
C LEU A 75 -6.13 -5.68 -5.09
N PHE A 76 -5.96 -6.70 -5.91
CA PHE A 76 -6.12 -8.09 -5.52
C PHE A 76 -4.93 -8.94 -5.96
N GLY A 77 -4.67 -10.02 -5.21
CA GLY A 77 -3.68 -11.04 -5.54
C GLY A 77 -2.73 -11.38 -4.39
N ASP A 78 -1.99 -12.47 -4.56
CA ASP A 78 -1.09 -12.99 -3.53
C ASP A 78 0.01 -12.01 -3.13
N THR A 79 0.44 -11.14 -4.05
CA THR A 79 1.41 -10.08 -3.77
C THR A 79 0.89 -9.11 -2.70
N VAL A 80 -0.40 -8.75 -2.75
CA VAL A 80 -1.03 -7.86 -1.77
C VAL A 80 -1.08 -8.53 -0.40
N ASN A 81 -1.51 -9.80 -0.37
CA ASN A 81 -1.56 -10.60 0.85
C ASN A 81 -0.16 -10.82 1.46
N THR A 82 0.84 -11.08 0.63
CA THR A 82 2.23 -11.28 1.06
C THR A 82 2.82 -9.98 1.62
N ALA A 83 2.57 -8.83 0.97
CA ALA A 83 3.00 -7.54 1.49
C ALA A 83 2.36 -7.22 2.85
N SER A 84 1.05 -7.49 2.99
CA SER A 84 0.33 -7.36 4.25
C SER A 84 0.95 -8.25 5.35
N ARG A 85 1.29 -9.51 5.03
CA ARG A 85 2.01 -10.39 5.96
C ARG A 85 3.41 -9.87 6.31
N MET A 86 4.15 -9.30 5.35
CA MET A 86 5.47 -8.72 5.61
C MET A 86 5.40 -7.53 6.57
N GLU A 87 4.33 -6.73 6.48
CA GLU A 87 4.06 -5.67 7.46
C GLU A 87 3.68 -6.24 8.83
N SER A 88 2.74 -7.18 8.87
CA SER A 88 2.21 -7.71 10.12
C SER A 88 3.23 -8.55 10.91
N ASN A 89 4.12 -9.26 10.21
CA ASN A 89 5.18 -10.08 10.80
C ASN A 89 6.44 -9.27 11.14
N GLY A 90 6.56 -8.03 10.68
CA GLY A 90 7.64 -7.15 11.11
C GLY A 90 7.59 -6.96 12.63
N LEU A 91 8.77 -6.93 13.28
CA LEU A 91 8.91 -6.78 14.74
C LEU A 91 7.93 -5.71 15.24
N ARG A 92 6.93 -6.19 16.00
CA ARG A 92 5.76 -5.44 16.44
C ARG A 92 6.20 -4.20 17.16
N LYS A 93 6.10 -3.06 16.48
CA LYS A 93 6.28 -1.81 17.16
C LYS A 93 5.23 -0.78 16.71
N TYR A 94 5.03 -0.44 15.43
CA TYR A 94 4.18 0.71 15.07
C TYR A 94 3.56 0.59 13.65
N HIS A 95 2.72 1.51 13.12
CA HIS A 95 1.88 1.27 11.92
C HIS A 95 2.12 2.31 10.80
N ILE A 96 2.39 1.85 9.55
CA ILE A 96 2.01 2.44 8.23
C ILE A 96 2.63 1.58 7.10
N LEU A 97 1.77 0.83 6.41
CA LEU A 97 2.06 -0.10 5.30
C LEU A 97 2.44 0.63 3.99
N CYS A 98 3.22 -0.01 3.10
CA CYS A 98 3.46 0.46 1.73
C CYS A 98 3.76 -0.73 0.79
N THR A 99 2.77 -1.22 0.05
CA THR A 99 2.90 -2.43 -0.76
C THR A 99 3.44 -2.14 -2.17
N ILE A 100 4.62 -2.65 -2.55
CA ILE A 100 5.03 -2.61 -3.97
C ILE A 100 4.15 -3.59 -4.75
N ILE A 101 3.81 -3.26 -5.98
CA ILE A 101 3.16 -4.21 -6.87
C ILE A 101 3.79 -4.10 -8.23
N ASN A 102 4.21 -5.24 -8.77
CA ASN A 102 4.52 -5.37 -10.18
C ASN A 102 3.23 -5.77 -10.88
N SER A 103 2.55 -4.83 -11.53
CA SER A 103 1.36 -5.15 -12.30
C SER A 103 1.75 -5.77 -13.64
N ASN A 104 1.75 -7.11 -13.70
CA ASN A 104 1.34 -7.75 -14.94
C ASN A 104 -0.17 -7.51 -15.09
N PHE A 105 -0.50 -6.36 -15.67
CA PHE A 105 -1.85 -5.91 -15.92
C PHE A 105 -2.63 -6.96 -16.72
N THR A 106 -3.48 -7.73 -16.05
CA THR A 106 -4.56 -8.52 -16.66
C THR A 106 -5.85 -7.74 -16.46
N LYS A 107 -6.25 -7.01 -17.51
CA LYS A 107 -7.54 -6.35 -17.81
C LYS A 107 -8.41 -5.88 -16.64
N GLN A 108 -8.88 -4.64 -16.78
CA GLN A 108 -10.00 -4.06 -16.04
C GLN A 108 -11.27 -4.88 -16.26
N THR A 109 -11.53 -5.82 -15.36
CA THR A 109 -12.80 -6.56 -15.30
C THR A 109 -13.73 -5.79 -14.37
N HIS A 110 -14.94 -5.47 -14.86
CA HIS A 110 -16.06 -5.12 -13.99
C HIS A 110 -16.36 -6.37 -13.15
N ILE A 111 -15.76 -6.45 -11.96
CA ILE A 111 -16.05 -7.53 -11.02
C ILE A 111 -16.95 -6.96 -9.93
N ASP A 112 -18.24 -7.30 -10.03
CA ASP A 112 -19.22 -7.06 -8.98
C ASP A 112 -18.97 -8.05 -7.83
N PHE A 113 -18.19 -7.64 -6.82
CA PHE A 113 -18.17 -8.33 -5.53
C PHE A 113 -19.05 -7.58 -4.53
N SER A 114 -20.18 -8.19 -4.19
CA SER A 114 -20.92 -7.90 -2.97
C SER A 114 -20.00 -8.17 -1.77
N LEU A 115 -19.64 -7.11 -1.05
CA LEU A 115 -18.96 -7.20 0.24
C LEU A 115 -19.83 -8.03 1.22
N VAL A 116 -19.25 -9.06 1.82
CA VAL A 116 -19.62 -9.49 3.18
C VAL A 116 -18.69 -8.78 4.15
#